data_AF-A0A5B0PQ07-F1
#
_entry.id   AF-A0A5B0PQ07-F1
#
_cell.length_a   1.000
_cell.length_b   1.000
_cell.length_c   1.000
_cell.angle_alpha   90.00
_cell.angle_beta   90.00
_cell.angle_gamma   90.00
#
_symmetry.space_group_name_H-M   'P 1'
#
loop_
_entity.id
_entity.type
_entity.pdbx_description
1 polymer ?
#
loop_
_entity_poly.entity_id
_entity_poly.type
_entity_poly.pdbx_seq_one_letter_code
_entity_poly.pdbx_strand_id
1 'polypeptide(L)'
;MVRFSQRKACIKALEAALESKMTVMAIQGILVLDEDISSGSEDGSSDEDEYDMDWEEIDDLLIWLHAICSERYFGPRQTLEQPPAIHDYLMNKLEASRFKQEFRMTRLAFTKLCAWIRNDTVFQNNSHNPQRPIEEQLMVALKRLGCFGNGASVGMLARFFGVGEGTVELYTNRCIMAILRIKTQIIQWPSPEDRKEIKADYAEVGFDGCVGLIDGVLIPLAECPSKNGSDF
;
A
#
# COMPACT_ATOMS: atom_id res chain seq x y z
N MET A 1 -0.03 10.27 1.22
CA MET A 1 0.00 10.44 2.69
C MET A 1 1.34 9.91 3.19
N VAL A 2 2.25 10.77 3.66
CA VAL A 2 3.54 10.35 4.20
C VAL A 2 3.28 9.75 5.59
N ARG A 3 3.45 8.44 5.74
CA ARG A 3 3.29 7.78 7.04
C ARG A 3 4.53 8.06 7.89
N PHE A 4 4.39 8.95 8.86
CA PHE A 4 5.43 9.19 9.87
C PHE A 4 5.57 7.94 10.74
N SER A 5 6.80 7.42 10.86
CA SER A 5 7.11 6.30 11.75
C SER A 5 8.02 6.83 12.84
N GLN A 6 7.51 6.88 14.07
CA GLN A 6 8.29 7.26 15.25
C GLN A 6 9.57 6.43 15.34
N ARG A 7 9.49 5.11 15.12
CA ARG A 7 10.68 4.23 15.06
C ARG A 7 11.70 4.67 14.03
N LYS A 8 11.29 4.94 12.78
CA LYS A 8 12.22 5.42 11.74
C LYS A 8 12.82 6.78 12.11
N ALA A 9 12.04 7.66 12.73
CA ALA A 9 12.53 8.95 13.19
C ALA A 9 13.56 8.79 14.33
N CYS A 10 13.30 7.89 15.29
CA CYS A 10 14.25 7.57 16.37
C CYS A 10 15.54 6.97 15.83
N ILE A 11 15.47 6.00 14.91
CA ILE A 11 16.67 5.41 14.28
C ILE A 11 17.49 6.50 13.61
N LYS A 12 16.84 7.33 12.78
CA LYS A 12 17.52 8.42 12.08
C LYS A 12 18.15 9.43 13.04
N ALA A 13 17.49 9.71 14.16
CA ALA A 13 18.01 10.63 15.18
C ALA A 13 19.23 10.05 15.89
N LEU A 14 19.21 8.75 16.24
CA LEU A 14 20.34 8.07 16.86
C LEU A 14 21.53 7.94 15.90
N GLU A 15 21.28 7.58 14.64
CA GLU A 15 22.32 7.53 13.59
C GLU A 15 22.99 8.90 13.43
N ALA A 16 22.20 9.98 13.34
CA ALA A 16 22.74 11.34 13.23
C ALA A 16 23.51 11.78 14.49
N ALA A 17 23.06 11.40 15.68
CA ALA A 17 23.76 11.70 16.93
C ALA A 17 25.12 10.97 17.00
N LEU A 18 25.15 9.69 16.63
CA LEU A 18 26.38 8.89 16.53
C LEU A 18 27.36 9.51 15.53
N GLU A 19 26.91 9.84 14.32
CA GLU A 19 27.75 10.49 13.31
C GLU A 19 28.34 11.82 13.81
N SER A 20 27.51 12.65 14.45
CA SER A 20 27.95 13.93 15.01
C SER A 20 29.01 13.72 16.10
N LYS A 21 28.79 12.78 17.02
CA LYS A 21 29.70 12.50 18.13
C LYS A 21 31.03 11.94 17.65
N MET A 22 31.00 10.95 16.76
CA MET A 22 32.22 10.41 16.14
C MET A 22 33.01 11.48 15.39
N THR A 23 32.33 12.43 14.75
CA THR A 23 32.98 13.53 14.02
C THR A 23 33.69 14.50 14.98
N VAL A 24 33.03 14.91 16.05
CA VAL A 24 33.61 15.81 17.07
C VAL A 24 34.85 15.17 17.70
N MET A 25 34.75 13.89 18.07
CA MET A 25 35.82 13.15 18.69
C MET A 25 37.02 12.96 17.75
N ALA A 26 36.77 12.72 16.45
CA ALA A 26 37.82 12.67 15.44
C ALA A 26 38.52 14.04 15.26
N ILE A 27 37.76 15.15 15.30
CA ILE A 27 38.32 16.51 15.21
C ILE A 27 39.17 16.83 16.45
N GLN A 28 38.66 16.54 17.65
CA GLN A 28 39.43 16.73 18.90
C GLN A 28 40.70 15.89 18.90
N GLY A 29 40.64 14.63 18.49
CA GLY A 29 41.82 13.78 18.38
C GLY A 29 42.88 14.36 17.43
N ILE A 30 42.48 14.99 16.33
CA ILE A 30 43.42 15.67 15.41
C ILE A 30 44.00 16.94 16.05
N LEU A 31 43.18 17.75 16.71
CA LEU A 31 43.61 19.01 17.35
C LEU A 31 44.59 18.77 18.51
N VAL A 32 44.35 17.75 19.33
CA VAL A 32 45.24 17.36 20.43
C VAL A 32 46.62 16.94 19.89
N LEU A 33 46.65 16.19 18.77
CA LEU A 33 47.91 15.79 18.13
C LEU A 33 48.71 16.97 17.54
N ASP A 34 48.07 18.09 17.22
CA ASP A 34 48.75 19.31 16.72
C ASP A 34 49.36 20.15 17.87
N GLU A 35 48.79 20.11 19.08
CA GLU A 35 49.32 20.82 20.26
C GLU A 35 50.61 20.19 20.81
N ASP A 36 50.74 18.87 20.73
CA ASP A 36 51.94 18.12 21.17
C ASP A 36 53.17 18.35 20.28
N ILE A 37 53.02 18.95 19.10
CA ILE A 37 54.14 19.29 18.21
C ILE A 37 54.78 20.64 18.61
N SER A 38 54.10 21.47 19.41
CA SER A 38 54.52 22.86 19.71
C SER A 38 55.04 23.13 21.12
N SER A 39 54.96 22.19 22.08
CA SER A 39 55.42 22.43 23.46
C SER A 39 56.53 21.47 23.89
N GLY A 40 57.76 21.99 23.90
CA GLY A 40 58.84 21.39 24.67
C GLY A 40 58.72 21.72 26.16
N SER A 41 58.93 20.70 26.99
CA SER A 41 59.20 20.67 28.45
C SER A 41 58.06 20.80 29.48
N GLU A 42 57.84 19.66 30.15
CA GLU A 42 57.72 19.32 31.59
C GLU A 42 56.47 19.64 32.44
N ASP A 43 56.00 18.55 33.06
CA ASP A 43 55.27 18.34 34.34
C ASP A 43 53.90 18.98 34.57
N GLY A 44 52.86 18.16 34.43
CA GLY A 44 51.52 18.37 34.98
C GLY A 44 50.69 17.09 34.90
N SER A 45 50.08 16.70 36.01
CA SER A 45 49.23 15.52 36.22
C SER A 45 48.37 15.14 35.01
N SER A 46 48.48 13.88 34.57
CA SER A 46 47.62 13.29 33.54
C SER A 46 46.22 13.08 34.12
N ASP A 47 45.35 14.07 33.94
CA ASP A 47 43.91 13.92 34.15
C ASP A 47 43.36 13.07 32.99
N GLU A 48 43.41 11.74 33.14
CA GLU A 48 42.87 10.76 32.18
C GLU A 48 41.31 10.77 32.12
N ASP A 49 40.65 11.61 32.90
CA ASP A 49 39.20 11.60 33.08
C ASP A 49 38.41 12.41 32.01
N GLU A 50 39.06 13.22 31.17
CA GLU A 50 38.35 14.07 30.19
C GLU A 50 38.04 13.35 28.87
N TYR A 51 38.75 12.26 28.55
CA TYR A 51 38.55 11.48 27.32
C TYR A 51 37.53 10.33 27.43
N ASP A 52 37.23 9.86 28.64
CA ASP A 52 36.32 8.73 28.87
C ASP A 52 34.84 9.11 28.74
N MET A 53 34.48 10.38 28.97
CA MET A 53 33.10 10.86 28.94
C MET A 53 32.44 10.76 27.55
N ASP A 54 33.20 10.92 26.47
CA ASP A 54 32.67 10.86 25.10
C ASP A 54 32.43 9.43 24.60
N TRP A 55 33.19 8.45 25.11
CA TRP A 55 33.02 7.04 24.73
C TRP A 55 31.81 6.40 25.41
N GLU A 56 31.54 6.74 26.68
CA GLU A 56 30.33 6.26 27.38
C GLU A 56 29.04 6.70 26.66
N GLU A 57 28.98 7.95 26.19
CA GLU A 57 27.81 8.43 25.45
C GLU A 57 27.64 7.73 24.09
N ILE A 58 28.73 7.41 23.40
CA ILE A 58 28.68 6.64 22.15
C ILE A 58 28.17 5.22 22.42
N ASP A 59 28.66 4.57 23.47
CA ASP A 59 28.21 3.24 23.88
C ASP A 59 26.73 3.22 24.22
N ASP A 60 26.25 4.21 24.98
CA ASP A 60 24.83 4.39 25.27
C ASP A 60 24.00 4.53 23.98
N LEU A 61 24.43 5.39 23.05
CA LEU A 61 23.76 5.56 21.76
C LEU A 61 23.72 4.26 20.94
N LEU A 62 24.80 3.47 20.96
CA LEU A 62 24.85 2.16 20.31
C LEU A 62 23.91 1.15 20.98
N ILE A 63 23.84 1.14 22.31
CA ILE A 63 22.90 0.30 23.08
C ILE A 63 21.46 0.65 22.71
N TRP A 64 21.11 1.93 22.69
CA TRP A 64 19.78 2.40 22.30
C TRP A 64 19.47 2.03 20.84
N LEU A 65 20.42 2.23 19.92
CA LEU A 65 20.24 1.88 18.52
C LEU A 65 20.03 0.36 18.36
N HIS A 66 20.83 -0.45 19.05
CA HIS A 66 20.69 -1.90 19.05
C HIS A 66 19.34 -2.35 19.60
N ALA A 67 18.88 -1.78 20.73
CA ALA A 67 17.59 -2.09 21.32
C ALA A 67 16.44 -1.73 20.38
N ILE A 68 16.47 -0.55 19.74
CA ILE A 68 15.47 -0.11 18.77
C ILE A 68 15.50 -0.96 17.50
N CYS A 69 16.68 -1.40 17.06
CA CYS A 69 16.82 -2.26 15.89
C CYS A 69 16.34 -3.69 16.16
N SER A 70 16.55 -4.19 17.37
CA SER A 70 16.15 -5.53 17.81
C SER A 70 14.64 -5.65 18.02
N GLU A 71 13.99 -4.57 18.49
CA GLU A 71 12.55 -4.56 18.72
C GLU A 71 11.78 -3.85 17.60
N ARG A 72 10.68 -4.47 17.17
CA ARG A 72 9.82 -3.87 16.13
C ARG A 72 8.95 -2.74 16.69
N TYR A 73 8.60 -2.80 17.97
CA TYR A 73 7.66 -1.90 18.63
C TYR A 73 8.22 -1.43 19.97
N PHE A 74 8.03 -0.15 20.31
CA PHE A 74 8.51 0.44 21.56
C PHE A 74 7.63 0.16 22.78
N GLY A 75 6.54 -0.58 22.61
CA GLY A 75 5.62 -0.88 23.68
C GLY A 75 4.73 -2.08 23.37
N PRO A 76 4.01 -2.58 24.38
CA PRO A 76 3.11 -3.71 24.23
C PRO A 76 2.03 -3.40 23.19
N ARG A 77 1.77 -4.37 22.30
CA ARG A 77 0.71 -4.24 21.30
C ARG A 77 -0.64 -4.51 21.93
N GLN A 78 -1.56 -3.57 21.78
CA GLN A 78 -2.95 -3.80 22.11
C GLN A 78 -3.62 -4.56 20.98
N THR A 79 -4.21 -5.71 21.29
CA THR A 79 -5.00 -6.47 20.33
C THR A 79 -6.37 -5.82 20.23
N LEU A 80 -6.76 -5.37 19.04
CA LEU A 80 -8.11 -4.89 18.79
C LEU A 80 -8.99 -6.08 18.42
N GLU A 81 -10.16 -6.17 19.06
CA GLU A 81 -11.16 -7.16 18.74
C GLU A 81 -11.55 -7.07 17.25
N GLN A 82 -11.53 -8.22 16.57
CA GLN A 82 -11.86 -8.29 15.15
C GLN A 82 -13.30 -8.79 14.98
N PRO A 83 -14.04 -8.27 13.98
CA PRO A 83 -15.36 -8.79 13.66
C PRO A 83 -15.28 -10.24 13.15
N PRO A 84 -16.40 -10.98 13.21
CA PRO A 84 -16.47 -12.33 12.66
C PRO A 84 -16.06 -12.37 11.19
N ALA A 85 -15.46 -13.49 10.78
CA ALA A 85 -15.05 -13.68 9.39
C ALA A 85 -16.25 -13.70 8.44
N ILE A 86 -16.46 -12.59 7.72
CA ILE A 86 -17.60 -12.41 6.82
C ILE A 86 -17.44 -13.10 5.45
N HIS A 87 -16.22 -13.54 5.11
CA HIS A 87 -15.87 -14.03 3.78
C HIS A 87 -16.73 -15.22 3.31
N ASP A 88 -16.92 -16.23 4.16
CA ASP A 88 -17.74 -17.40 3.81
C ASP A 88 -19.18 -17.01 3.47
N TYR A 89 -19.76 -16.09 4.24
CA TYR A 89 -21.09 -15.58 3.95
C TYR A 89 -21.14 -14.86 2.60
N LEU A 90 -20.20 -13.95 2.32
CA LEU A 90 -20.17 -13.19 1.07
C LEU A 90 -19.98 -14.12 -0.14
N MET A 91 -19.06 -15.08 -0.05
CA MET A 91 -18.73 -15.97 -1.14
C MET A 91 -19.84 -17.00 -1.39
N ASN A 92 -20.28 -17.70 -0.35
CA ASN A 92 -21.04 -18.94 -0.48
C ASN A 92 -22.54 -18.79 -0.16
N LYS A 93 -22.93 -17.80 0.63
CA LYS A 93 -24.31 -17.67 1.16
C LYS A 93 -25.08 -16.48 0.63
N LEU A 94 -24.40 -15.41 0.23
CA LEU A 94 -25.03 -14.21 -0.28
C LEU A 94 -25.83 -14.52 -1.57
N GLU A 95 -26.91 -13.81 -1.85
CA GLU A 95 -27.63 -13.99 -3.12
C GLU A 95 -26.79 -13.51 -4.32
N ALA A 96 -27.01 -14.04 -5.53
CA ALA A 96 -26.25 -13.66 -6.73
C ALA A 96 -26.41 -12.18 -7.12
N SER A 97 -27.63 -11.65 -7.03
CA SER A 97 -27.94 -10.23 -7.29
C SER A 97 -27.17 -9.31 -6.34
N ARG A 98 -27.21 -9.64 -5.04
CA ARG A 98 -26.48 -8.92 -3.98
C ARG A 98 -24.98 -9.04 -4.13
N PHE A 99 -24.44 -10.20 -4.48
CA PHE A 99 -23.00 -10.35 -4.78
C PHE A 99 -22.57 -9.43 -5.92
N LYS A 100 -23.36 -9.38 -6.99
CA LYS A 100 -23.08 -8.48 -8.12
C LYS A 100 -23.16 -7.02 -7.70
N GLN A 101 -24.08 -6.65 -6.80
CA GLN A 101 -24.15 -5.30 -6.25
C GLN A 101 -22.91 -4.96 -5.40
N GLU A 102 -22.48 -5.90 -4.55
CA GLU A 102 -21.35 -5.73 -3.62
C GLU A 102 -20.00 -5.63 -4.34
N PHE A 103 -19.75 -6.49 -5.34
CA PHE A 103 -18.45 -6.64 -5.99
C PHE A 103 -18.44 -6.23 -7.47
N ARG A 104 -19.55 -5.69 -7.97
CA ARG A 104 -19.74 -5.22 -9.36
C ARG A 104 -19.57 -6.29 -10.45
N MET A 105 -19.50 -7.57 -10.09
CA MET A 105 -19.41 -8.69 -11.02
C MET A 105 -20.08 -9.95 -10.48
N THR A 106 -20.38 -10.91 -11.35
CA THR A 106 -20.95 -12.19 -10.92
C THR A 106 -19.90 -13.05 -10.20
N ARG A 107 -20.34 -13.98 -9.34
CA ARG A 107 -19.43 -14.96 -8.70
C ARG A 107 -18.59 -15.74 -9.69
N LEU A 108 -19.18 -16.10 -10.84
CA LEU A 108 -18.48 -16.82 -11.89
C LEU A 108 -17.34 -15.98 -12.46
N ALA A 109 -17.60 -14.71 -12.80
CA ALA A 109 -16.57 -13.79 -13.28
C ALA A 109 -15.49 -13.54 -12.23
N PHE A 110 -15.89 -13.35 -10.97
CA PHE A 110 -14.99 -13.19 -9.83
C PHE A 110 -14.05 -14.38 -9.67
N THR A 111 -14.59 -15.61 -9.71
CA THR A 111 -13.80 -16.83 -9.56
C THR A 111 -12.83 -17.02 -10.73
N LYS A 112 -13.27 -16.73 -11.95
CA LYS A 112 -12.40 -16.73 -13.14
C LYS A 112 -11.26 -15.72 -13.01
N LEU A 113 -11.57 -14.50 -12.57
CA LEU A 113 -10.55 -13.46 -12.36
C LEU A 113 -9.54 -13.88 -11.31
N CYS A 114 -9.98 -14.43 -10.17
CA CYS A 114 -9.09 -15.01 -9.15
C CYS A 114 -8.17 -16.06 -9.77
N ALA A 115 -8.70 -16.99 -10.56
CA ALA A 115 -7.89 -18.02 -11.21
C ALA A 115 -6.83 -17.43 -12.16
N TRP A 116 -7.16 -16.38 -12.92
CA TRP A 116 -6.24 -15.72 -13.85
C TRP A 116 -5.08 -15.00 -13.15
N ILE A 117 -5.33 -14.39 -11.99
CA ILE A 117 -4.31 -13.62 -11.27
C ILE A 117 -3.60 -14.41 -10.16
N ARG A 118 -4.01 -15.65 -9.86
CA ARG A 118 -3.54 -16.43 -8.71
C ARG A 118 -2.02 -16.57 -8.62
N ASN A 119 -1.36 -16.73 -9.77
CA ASN A 119 0.07 -16.99 -9.84
C ASN A 119 0.92 -15.71 -9.90
N ASP A 120 0.32 -14.54 -9.77
CA ASP A 120 1.05 -13.28 -9.74
C ASP A 120 1.94 -13.18 -8.48
N THR A 121 3.15 -12.67 -8.66
CA THR A 121 4.15 -12.52 -7.59
C THR A 121 3.68 -11.64 -6.44
N VAL A 122 2.72 -10.73 -6.65
CA VAL A 122 2.17 -9.89 -5.58
C VAL A 122 1.41 -10.68 -4.51
N PHE A 123 0.92 -11.87 -4.86
CA PHE A 123 0.24 -12.79 -3.96
C PHE A 123 1.19 -13.80 -3.31
N GLN A 124 2.50 -13.70 -3.58
CA GLN A 124 3.54 -14.52 -2.95
C GLN A 124 4.28 -13.68 -1.91
N ASN A 125 4.63 -14.27 -0.76
CA ASN A 125 5.53 -13.64 0.22
C ASN A 125 6.67 -14.59 0.61
N ASN A 126 7.80 -14.00 0.99
CA ASN A 126 8.93 -14.71 1.60
C ASN A 126 8.84 -14.61 3.13
N SER A 127 7.70 -15.01 3.67
CA SER A 127 7.39 -14.91 5.11
C SER A 127 6.92 -16.25 5.65
N HIS A 128 7.21 -16.52 6.92
CA HIS A 128 6.67 -17.69 7.64
C HIS A 128 5.15 -17.58 7.87
N ASN A 129 4.57 -16.39 7.67
CA ASN A 129 3.13 -16.18 7.77
C ASN A 129 2.49 -16.21 6.38
N PRO A 130 1.51 -17.10 6.13
CA PRO A 130 0.86 -17.19 4.83
C PRO A 130 0.13 -15.88 4.51
N GLN A 131 0.12 -15.50 3.23
CA GLN A 131 -0.78 -14.45 2.78
C GLN A 131 -2.24 -14.92 2.88
N ARG A 132 -3.17 -13.99 3.11
CA ARG A 132 -4.59 -14.31 2.98
C ARG A 132 -4.94 -14.73 1.54
N PRO A 133 -5.95 -15.60 1.36
CA PRO A 133 -6.42 -16.03 0.05
C PRO A 133 -6.70 -14.85 -0.90
N ILE A 134 -6.43 -15.05 -2.20
CA ILE A 134 -6.60 -14.01 -3.21
C ILE A 134 -8.06 -13.56 -3.31
N GLU A 135 -9.01 -14.45 -3.03
CA GLU A 135 -10.44 -14.19 -3.04
C GLU A 135 -10.78 -13.13 -1.99
N GLU A 136 -10.23 -13.23 -0.79
CA GLU A 136 -10.41 -12.21 0.25
C GLU A 136 -9.78 -10.88 -0.14
N GLN A 137 -8.57 -10.90 -0.70
CA GLN A 137 -7.89 -9.68 -1.15
C GLN A 137 -8.68 -8.99 -2.27
N LEU A 138 -9.20 -9.76 -3.22
CA LEU A 138 -9.97 -9.26 -4.34
C LEU A 138 -11.34 -8.74 -3.92
N MET A 139 -12.02 -9.40 -2.97
CA MET A 139 -13.28 -8.88 -2.40
C MET A 139 -13.10 -7.50 -1.78
N VAL A 140 -12.03 -7.30 -1.00
CA VAL A 140 -11.72 -5.99 -0.41
C VAL A 140 -11.46 -4.94 -1.50
N ALA A 141 -10.66 -5.29 -2.51
CA ALA A 141 -10.33 -4.40 -3.61
C ALA A 141 -11.57 -4.00 -4.42
N LEU A 142 -12.40 -4.97 -4.82
CA LEU A 142 -13.61 -4.73 -5.61
C LEU A 142 -14.67 -3.96 -4.81
N LYS A 143 -14.87 -4.30 -3.53
CA LYS A 143 -15.80 -3.55 -2.67
C LYS A 143 -15.36 -2.10 -2.54
N ARG A 144 -14.05 -1.84 -2.38
CA ARG A 144 -13.51 -0.48 -2.34
C ARG A 144 -13.73 0.28 -3.64
N LEU A 145 -13.39 -0.33 -4.78
CA LEU A 145 -13.53 0.30 -6.11
C LEU A 145 -14.99 0.47 -6.53
N GLY A 146 -15.88 -0.40 -6.04
CA GLY A 146 -17.31 -0.35 -6.29
C GLY A 146 -18.08 0.60 -5.37
N CYS A 147 -17.44 1.20 -4.37
CA CYS A 147 -18.05 2.19 -3.48
C CYS A 147 -17.55 3.61 -3.78
N PHE A 148 -18.37 4.61 -3.45
CA PHE A 148 -18.02 6.03 -3.58
C PHE A 148 -18.20 6.75 -2.24
N GLY A 149 -17.50 7.88 -2.05
CA GLY A 149 -17.55 8.68 -0.84
C GLY A 149 -17.18 7.89 0.42
N ASN A 150 -17.97 8.03 1.48
CA ASN A 150 -17.75 7.36 2.76
C ASN A 150 -17.76 5.83 2.66
N GLY A 151 -18.42 5.26 1.64
CA GLY A 151 -18.42 3.83 1.38
C GLY A 151 -17.06 3.27 0.94
N ALA A 152 -16.16 4.11 0.43
CA ALA A 152 -14.81 3.73 0.04
C ALA A 152 -13.76 3.97 1.16
N SER A 153 -14.21 4.39 2.34
CA SER A 153 -13.35 4.64 3.51
C SER A 153 -12.55 3.42 3.92
N VAL A 154 -11.24 3.59 4.09
CA VAL A 154 -10.31 2.54 4.52
C VAL A 154 -10.71 1.98 5.89
N GLY A 155 -10.99 2.83 6.87
CA GLY A 155 -11.38 2.40 8.22
C GLY A 155 -12.76 1.71 8.26
N MET A 156 -13.69 2.08 7.37
CA MET A 156 -14.96 1.36 7.24
C MET A 156 -14.74 -0.04 6.68
N LEU A 157 -14.01 -0.17 5.58
CA LEU A 157 -13.74 -1.46 4.94
C LEU A 157 -12.89 -2.38 5.82
N ALA A 158 -11.93 -1.81 6.55
CA ALA A 158 -11.13 -2.53 7.53
C ALA A 158 -11.99 -3.23 8.58
N ARG A 159 -12.97 -2.49 9.15
CA ARG A 159 -13.94 -3.05 10.09
C ARG A 159 -14.90 -4.02 9.41
N PHE A 160 -15.39 -3.73 8.22
CA PHE A 160 -16.31 -4.64 7.52
C PHE A 160 -15.68 -6.01 7.22
N PHE A 161 -14.42 -6.05 6.80
CA PHE A 161 -13.71 -7.29 6.42
C PHE A 161 -12.86 -7.90 7.54
N GLY A 162 -12.75 -7.26 8.70
CA GLY A 162 -11.87 -7.70 9.79
C GLY A 162 -10.40 -7.77 9.36
N VAL A 163 -9.91 -6.66 8.80
CA VAL A 163 -8.52 -6.49 8.36
C VAL A 163 -7.97 -5.15 8.85
N GLY A 164 -6.66 -5.02 8.96
CA GLY A 164 -6.04 -3.73 9.31
C GLY A 164 -6.23 -2.69 8.20
N GLU A 165 -6.32 -1.41 8.56
CA GLU A 165 -6.48 -0.30 7.59
C GLU A 165 -5.43 -0.30 6.47
N GLY A 166 -4.15 -0.47 6.84
CA GLY A 166 -3.07 -0.59 5.86
C GLY A 166 -3.20 -1.81 4.94
N THR A 167 -3.93 -2.84 5.37
CA THR A 167 -4.20 -4.06 4.60
C THR A 167 -5.20 -3.80 3.48
N VAL A 168 -6.20 -2.93 3.71
CA VAL A 168 -7.18 -2.55 2.68
C VAL A 168 -6.46 -1.91 1.49
N GLU A 169 -5.57 -0.97 1.75
CA GLU A 169 -4.77 -0.32 0.70
C GLU A 169 -3.83 -1.32 0.02
N LEU A 170 -3.16 -2.16 0.79
CA LEU A 170 -2.27 -3.20 0.28
C LEU A 170 -3.00 -4.14 -0.69
N TYR A 171 -4.15 -4.68 -0.29
CA TYR A 171 -4.95 -5.59 -1.11
C TYR A 171 -5.46 -4.91 -2.37
N THR A 172 -5.93 -3.66 -2.25
CA THR A 172 -6.35 -2.86 -3.40
C THR A 172 -5.22 -2.74 -4.43
N ASN A 173 -4.03 -2.32 -3.99
CA ASN A 173 -2.90 -2.11 -4.87
C ASN A 173 -2.42 -3.41 -5.51
N ARG A 174 -2.34 -4.50 -4.75
CA ARG A 174 -1.96 -5.82 -5.27
C ARG A 174 -2.91 -6.30 -6.37
N CYS A 175 -4.22 -6.22 -6.11
CA CYS A 175 -5.22 -6.62 -7.09
C CYS A 175 -5.16 -5.76 -8.34
N ILE A 176 -5.04 -4.42 -8.21
CA ILE A 176 -4.86 -3.53 -9.36
C ILE A 176 -3.62 -3.92 -10.17
N MET A 177 -2.47 -4.14 -9.53
CA MET A 177 -1.23 -4.51 -10.23
C MET A 177 -1.38 -5.83 -10.97
N ALA A 178 -1.93 -6.86 -10.33
CA ALA A 178 -2.14 -8.16 -10.98
C ALA A 178 -3.11 -8.08 -12.16
N ILE A 179 -4.22 -7.34 -12.02
CA ILE A 179 -5.19 -7.12 -13.09
C ILE A 179 -4.56 -6.35 -14.25
N LEU A 180 -3.77 -5.32 -13.97
CA LEU A 180 -3.10 -4.52 -15.00
C LEU A 180 -2.08 -5.33 -15.80
N ARG A 181 -1.44 -6.36 -15.21
CA ARG A 181 -0.51 -7.23 -15.94
C ARG A 181 -1.18 -8.15 -16.96
N ILE A 182 -2.45 -8.51 -16.73
CA ILE A 182 -3.22 -9.34 -17.66
C ILE A 182 -4.12 -8.52 -18.60
N LYS A 183 -4.11 -7.18 -18.50
CA LYS A 183 -5.04 -6.28 -19.21
C LYS A 183 -5.12 -6.53 -20.72
N THR A 184 -4.00 -6.81 -21.39
CA THR A 184 -3.94 -7.00 -22.85
C THR A 184 -4.54 -8.32 -23.30
N GLN A 185 -4.65 -9.28 -22.38
CA GLN A 185 -5.32 -10.56 -22.63
C GLN A 185 -6.84 -10.44 -22.48
N ILE A 186 -7.31 -9.49 -21.66
CA ILE A 186 -8.75 -9.30 -21.39
C ILE A 186 -9.37 -8.23 -22.30
N ILE A 187 -8.66 -7.11 -22.49
CA ILE A 187 -9.13 -5.95 -23.24
C ILE A 187 -8.46 -5.99 -24.60
N GLN A 188 -9.20 -6.51 -25.58
CA GLN A 188 -8.78 -6.58 -26.97
C GLN A 188 -9.69 -5.73 -27.84
N TRP A 189 -9.10 -5.15 -28.87
CA TRP A 189 -9.88 -4.39 -29.84
C TRP A 189 -10.59 -5.34 -30.80
N PRO A 190 -11.89 -5.14 -31.10
CA PRO A 190 -12.63 -6.05 -31.98
C PRO A 190 -11.94 -6.13 -33.34
N SER A 191 -12.02 -7.31 -33.95
CA SER A 191 -11.48 -7.55 -35.29
C SER A 191 -12.17 -6.64 -36.32
N PRO A 192 -11.57 -6.40 -37.50
CA PRO A 192 -12.23 -5.64 -38.56
C PRO A 192 -13.63 -6.16 -38.90
N GLU A 193 -13.83 -7.47 -38.81
CA GLU A 193 -15.10 -8.16 -39.01
C GLU A 193 -16.09 -7.84 -37.87
N ASP A 194 -15.68 -8.05 -36.61
CA ASP A 194 -16.52 -7.75 -35.44
C ASP A 194 -16.90 -6.27 -35.40
N ARG A 195 -16.00 -5.37 -35.79
CA ARG A 195 -16.29 -3.92 -35.84
C ARG A 195 -17.40 -3.59 -36.83
N LYS A 196 -17.54 -4.33 -37.94
CA LYS A 196 -18.61 -4.09 -38.91
C LYS A 196 -19.96 -4.51 -38.33
N GLU A 197 -20.00 -5.66 -37.65
CA GLU A 197 -21.19 -6.17 -36.98
C GLU A 197 -21.62 -5.23 -35.84
N ILE A 198 -20.70 -4.91 -34.93
CA ILE A 198 -20.97 -4.00 -33.81
C ILE A 198 -21.43 -2.63 -34.32
N LYS A 199 -20.80 -2.10 -35.37
CA LYS A 199 -21.22 -0.83 -35.99
C LYS A 199 -22.65 -0.90 -36.52
N ALA A 200 -23.03 -1.98 -37.18
CA ALA A 200 -24.38 -2.15 -37.70
C ALA A 200 -25.40 -2.19 -36.55
N ASP A 201 -25.15 -2.98 -35.51
CA ASP A 201 -26.01 -3.09 -34.33
C ASP A 201 -26.21 -1.73 -33.64
N TYR A 202 -25.14 -0.97 -33.44
CA TYR A 202 -25.23 0.34 -32.79
C TYR A 202 -25.86 1.41 -33.68
N ALA A 203 -25.75 1.29 -35.01
CA ALA A 203 -26.44 2.20 -35.92
C ALA A 203 -27.98 2.10 -35.77
N GLU A 204 -28.52 0.90 -35.50
CA GLU A 204 -29.96 0.69 -35.28
C GLU A 204 -30.49 1.43 -34.04
N VAL A 205 -29.65 1.58 -33.00
CA VAL A 205 -29.98 2.30 -31.77
C VAL A 205 -29.51 3.77 -31.77
N GLY A 206 -29.06 4.28 -32.92
CA GLY A 206 -28.75 5.71 -33.11
C GLY A 206 -27.28 6.11 -32.86
N PHE A 207 -26.37 5.14 -32.72
CA PHE A 207 -24.94 5.36 -32.53
C PHE A 207 -24.12 4.88 -33.74
N ASP A 208 -24.38 5.45 -34.92
CA ASP A 208 -23.62 5.10 -36.14
C ASP A 208 -22.11 5.35 -35.95
N GLY A 209 -21.32 4.35 -36.34
CA GLY A 209 -19.86 4.35 -36.17
C GLY A 209 -19.37 3.84 -34.82
N CYS A 210 -20.25 3.52 -33.87
CA CYS A 210 -19.85 2.93 -32.60
C CYS A 210 -19.39 1.48 -32.80
N VAL A 211 -18.17 1.18 -32.35
CA VAL A 211 -17.56 -0.17 -32.45
C VAL A 211 -17.37 -0.83 -31.08
N GLY A 212 -18.02 -0.30 -30.05
CA GLY A 212 -18.01 -0.84 -28.69
C GLY A 212 -18.24 0.22 -27.61
N LEU A 213 -18.73 -0.22 -26.46
CA LEU A 213 -18.93 0.58 -25.24
C LEU A 213 -18.29 -0.17 -24.06
N ILE A 214 -17.62 0.55 -23.16
CA ILE A 214 -16.98 -0.05 -21.97
C ILE A 214 -17.65 0.44 -20.69
N ASP A 215 -17.87 1.74 -20.58
CA ASP A 215 -18.55 2.35 -19.45
C ASP A 215 -19.43 3.51 -19.92
N GLY A 216 -20.41 3.88 -19.09
CA GLY A 216 -21.29 5.01 -19.35
C GLY A 216 -20.54 6.32 -19.19
N VAL A 217 -20.42 7.07 -20.28
CA VAL A 217 -20.07 8.50 -20.21
C VAL A 217 -21.36 9.29 -20.16
N LEU A 218 -21.49 10.16 -19.15
CA LEU A 218 -22.51 11.20 -19.17
C LEU A 218 -22.10 12.21 -20.24
N ILE A 219 -22.80 12.23 -21.36
CA ILE A 219 -22.63 13.25 -22.40
C ILE A 219 -23.63 14.37 -22.07
N PRO A 220 -23.19 15.52 -21.55
CA PRO A 220 -24.09 16.65 -21.36
C PRO A 220 -24.54 17.15 -22.73
N LEU A 221 -25.83 17.03 -23.02
CA LEU A 221 -26.42 17.51 -24.25
C LEU A 221 -26.79 18.98 -24.11
N ALA A 222 -26.50 19.79 -25.14
CA ALA A 222 -26.86 21.21 -25.16
C ALA A 222 -28.38 21.42 -25.27
N GLU A 223 -29.06 20.47 -25.92
CA GLU A 223 -30.51 20.46 -26.10
C GLU A 223 -31.07 19.08 -25.73
N CYS A 224 -32.29 19.05 -25.22
CA CYS A 224 -33.00 17.82 -24.89
C CYS A 224 -33.27 17.00 -26.17
N PRO A 225 -32.96 15.69 -26.20
CA PRO A 225 -33.27 14.83 -27.34
C PRO A 225 -34.75 14.88 -27.74
N SER A 226 -35.00 14.90 -29.05
CA SER A 226 -36.35 14.87 -29.62
C SER A 226 -37.08 13.53 -29.40
N LYS A 227 -36.34 12.47 -29.07
CA LYS A 227 -36.86 11.15 -28.65
C LYS A 227 -36.36 10.82 -27.26
N ASN A 228 -37.25 10.40 -26.37
CA ASN A 228 -36.96 9.97 -25.00
C ASN A 228 -36.17 11.00 -24.17
N GLY A 229 -36.43 12.29 -24.37
CA GLY A 229 -35.72 13.36 -23.65
C GLY A 229 -35.85 13.35 -22.13
N SER A 230 -36.82 12.61 -21.57
CA SER A 230 -36.93 12.37 -20.12
C SER A 230 -35.83 11.48 -19.54
N ASP A 231 -35.17 10.71 -20.39
CA ASP A 231 -34.22 9.67 -19.98
C ASP A 231 -32.77 10.17 -19.92
N PHE A 232 -32.54 11.45 -20.28
CA PHE A 232 -31.24 12.09 -20.40
C PHE A 232 -31.08 13.30 -19.47
#